data_AF-A0A3P9Q4Z3-F1
#
_entry.id   AF-A0A3P9Q4Z3-F1
#
_cell.length_a   1.000
_cell.length_b   1.000
_cell.length_c   1.000
_cell.angle_alpha   90.00
_cell.angle_beta   90.00
_cell.angle_gamma   90.00
#
_symmetry.space_group_name_H-M   'P 1'
#
loop_
_entity.id
_entity.type
_entity.pdbx_description
1 polymer ?
#
loop_
_entity_poly.entity_id
_entity_poly.type
_entity_poly.pdbx_seq_one_letter_code
_entity_poly.pdbx_strand_id
1 'polypeptide(L)'
;VEEADQIFLLMKEDYRISRNVRLAWFLRNLNQIIWPASTSELQNSENELDLAAVQPKGWQPDSIPTTAPCVLMPSTRATFLARRYRFIIELDLSPSTGIV
;
A
#
# COMPACT_ATOMS: atom_id res chain seq x y z
N VAL A 1 13.06 0.79 18.51
CA VAL A 1 12.08 0.88 17.40
C VAL A 1 12.17 -0.43 16.65
N GLU A 2 11.05 -1.15 16.51
CA GLU A 2 11.04 -2.45 15.84
C GLU A 2 11.15 -2.31 14.33
N GLU A 3 11.61 -3.35 13.66
CA GLU A 3 11.63 -3.40 12.20
C GLU A 3 10.26 -3.80 11.65
N ALA A 4 9.80 -3.13 10.59
CA ALA A 4 8.57 -3.50 9.91
C ALA A 4 8.77 -4.77 9.06
N ASP A 5 7.92 -5.77 9.25
CA ASP A 5 7.85 -6.95 8.37
C ASP A 5 6.91 -6.69 7.19
N GLN A 6 5.73 -6.15 7.47
CA GLN A 6 4.72 -5.82 6.48
C GLN A 6 4.13 -4.43 6.73
N ILE A 7 3.84 -3.69 5.66
CA ILE A 7 3.15 -2.41 5.70
C ILE A 7 1.95 -2.41 4.77
N PHE A 8 0.94 -1.62 5.14
CA PHE A 8 -0.29 -1.44 4.37
C PHE A 8 -0.43 0.03 4.00
N LEU A 9 -0.35 0.32 2.70
CA LEU A 9 -0.43 1.67 2.15
C LEU A 9 -1.78 1.87 1.46
N LEU A 10 -2.54 2.84 1.92
CA LEU A 10 -3.81 3.24 1.32
C LEU A 10 -3.57 4.26 0.21
N MET A 11 -4.01 3.92 -1.00
CA MET A 11 -3.95 4.80 -2.15
C MET A 11 -5.14 5.77 -2.14
N LYS A 12 -4.92 7.01 -2.61
CA LYS A 12 -6.00 7.96 -2.90
C LYS A 12 -7.01 7.41 -3.91
N GLU A 13 -8.21 7.98 -3.90
CA GLU A 13 -9.34 7.48 -4.69
C GLU A 13 -9.41 8.04 -6.12
N ASP A 14 -9.00 9.30 -6.31
CA ASP A 14 -9.32 10.06 -7.52
C ASP A 14 -8.77 9.44 -8.81
N TYR A 15 -7.59 8.82 -8.70
CA TYR A 15 -6.90 8.22 -9.84
C TYR A 15 -6.09 7.00 -9.44
N ARG A 16 -5.75 6.21 -10.46
CA ARG A 16 -4.88 5.04 -10.31
C ARG A 16 -3.46 5.48 -9.96
N ILE A 17 -3.00 5.14 -8.77
CA ILE A 17 -1.60 5.34 -8.38
C ILE A 17 -0.68 4.42 -9.18
N SER A 18 0.30 5.02 -9.86
CA SER A 18 1.27 4.32 -10.71
C SER A 18 2.26 3.48 -9.91
N ARG A 19 2.91 2.52 -10.58
CA ARG A 19 3.99 1.72 -9.97
C ARG A 19 5.16 2.59 -9.49
N ASN A 20 5.47 3.66 -10.21
CA ASN A 20 6.58 4.54 -9.88
C ASN A 20 6.31 5.34 -8.60
N VAL A 21 5.08 5.85 -8.43
CA VAL A 21 4.69 6.56 -7.19
C VAL A 21 4.77 5.63 -5.99
N ARG A 22 4.27 4.38 -6.14
CA ARG A 22 4.36 3.34 -5.11
C ARG A 22 5.79 3.04 -4.69
N LEU A 23 6.68 2.85 -5.66
CA LEU A 23 8.09 2.58 -5.42
C LEU A 23 8.81 3.79 -4.82
N ALA A 24 8.53 5.00 -5.32
CA ALA A 24 9.12 6.24 -4.83
C ALA A 24 8.79 6.48 -3.35
N TRP A 25 7.55 6.22 -2.94
CA TRP A 25 7.16 6.27 -1.52
C TRP A 25 8.03 5.32 -0.69
N PHE A 26 8.20 4.08 -1.13
CA PHE A 26 8.98 3.09 -0.38
C PHE A 26 10.45 3.49 -0.26
N LEU A 27 11.09 3.88 -1.37
CA LEU A 27 12.49 4.28 -1.39
C LEU A 27 12.74 5.56 -0.57
N ARG A 28 11.80 6.52 -0.61
CA ARG A 28 11.89 7.77 0.15
C ARG A 28 11.87 7.53 1.66
N ASN A 29 11.19 6.47 2.12
CA ASN A 29 11.07 6.14 3.54
C ASN A 29 12.02 5.01 3.97
N LEU A 30 12.90 4.54 3.08
CA LEU A 30 13.80 3.42 3.37
C LEU A 30 14.74 3.75 4.53
N ASN A 31 14.88 2.83 5.48
CA ASN A 31 15.65 2.98 6.71
C ASN A 31 15.19 4.14 7.61
N GLN A 32 13.96 4.64 7.43
CA GLN A 32 13.38 5.68 8.27
C GLN A 32 12.29 5.11 9.19
N ILE A 33 12.02 5.85 10.26
CA ILE A 33 10.94 5.55 11.19
C ILE A 33 9.63 5.99 10.56
N ILE A 34 8.66 5.07 10.46
CA ILE A 34 7.34 5.29 9.88
C ILE A 34 6.25 5.15 10.95
N TRP A 35 5.19 5.94 10.79
CA TRP A 35 4.06 6.02 11.72
C TRP A 35 2.75 5.71 11.00
N PRO A 36 1.96 4.73 11.46
CA PRO A 36 0.62 4.54 10.95
C PRO A 36 -0.23 5.80 11.18
N ALA A 37 -0.93 6.24 10.15
CA ALA A 37 -1.90 7.33 10.25
C ALA A 37 -3.14 6.87 11.03
N SER A 38 -3.72 7.78 11.80
CA SER A 38 -5.01 7.56 12.45
C SER A 38 -6.14 7.44 11.43
N THR A 39 -7.26 6.83 11.84
CA THR A 39 -8.44 6.68 10.97
C THR A 39 -8.96 8.04 10.44
N SER A 40 -8.92 9.09 11.27
CA SER A 40 -9.33 10.45 10.87
C SER A 40 -8.39 11.09 9.85
N GLU A 41 -7.09 10.85 9.98
CA GLU A 41 -6.10 11.31 8.99
C GLU A 41 -6.28 10.57 7.67
N LEU A 42 -6.48 9.25 7.71
CA LEU A 42 -6.75 8.45 6.51
C LEU A 42 -8.04 8.86 5.79
N GLN A 43 -9.04 9.40 6.48
CA GLN A 43 -10.29 9.83 5.84
C GLN A 43 -10.16 11.18 5.13
N ASN A 44 -9.34 12.09 5.65
CA ASN A 44 -9.22 13.47 5.16
C ASN A 44 -7.90 13.73 4.41
N SER A 45 -7.12 12.69 4.12
CA SER A 45 -5.83 12.83 3.46
C SER A 45 -5.96 13.02 1.96
N GLU A 46 -5.25 14.02 1.45
CA GLU A 46 -5.07 14.30 0.01
C GLU A 46 -3.79 13.65 -0.56
N ASN A 47 -3.03 12.92 0.27
CA ASN A 47 -1.78 12.29 -0.15
C ASN A 47 -2.05 11.17 -1.16
N GLU A 48 -1.08 10.92 -2.04
CA GLU A 48 -1.18 9.79 -2.98
C GLU A 48 -1.19 8.42 -2.28
N LEU A 49 -0.45 8.32 -1.17
CA LEU A 49 -0.25 7.11 -0.38
C LEU A 49 -0.16 7.47 1.10
N ASP A 50 -1.03 6.88 1.91
CA ASP A 50 -1.01 6.98 3.37
C ASP A 50 -0.66 5.64 4.01
N LEU A 51 0.11 5.67 5.08
CA LEU A 51 0.43 4.47 5.85
C LEU A 51 -0.75 4.11 6.77
N ALA A 52 -1.50 3.07 6.42
CA ALA A 52 -2.69 2.66 7.17
C ALA A 52 -2.36 1.76 8.36
N ALA A 53 -1.41 0.85 8.18
CA ALA A 53 -0.99 -0.08 9.24
C ALA A 53 0.44 -0.57 9.00
N VAL A 54 1.10 -0.95 10.10
CA VAL A 54 2.41 -1.59 10.10
C VAL A 54 2.35 -2.83 10.98
N GLN A 55 2.95 -3.91 10.51
CA GLN A 55 3.16 -5.13 11.25
C GLN A 55 4.67 -5.26 11.55
N PRO A 56 5.08 -5.28 12.83
CA PRO A 56 6.47 -5.47 13.18
C PRO A 56 6.92 -6.92 12.94
N LYS A 57 8.24 -7.12 12.81
CA LYS A 57 8.83 -8.46 12.77
C LYS A 57 8.52 -9.23 14.06
N GLY A 58 7.99 -10.43 13.90
CA GLY A 58 7.62 -11.29 15.03
C GLY A 58 6.21 -11.05 15.58
N TRP A 59 5.39 -10.24 14.91
CA TRP A 59 3.97 -10.07 15.25
C TRP A 59 3.25 -11.43 15.31
N GLN A 60 2.48 -11.61 16.39
CA GLN A 60 1.63 -12.79 16.61
C GLN A 60 0.15 -12.38 16.54
N PRO A 61 -0.77 -13.25 16.09
CA PRO A 61 -2.19 -12.94 16.02
C PRO A 61 -2.81 -12.51 17.36
N ASP A 62 -2.28 -13.04 18.46
CA ASP A 62 -2.73 -12.74 19.82
C ASP A 62 -2.13 -11.45 20.39
N SER A 63 -1.20 -10.82 19.66
CA SER A 63 -0.58 -9.58 20.09
C SER A 63 -1.49 -8.39 19.85
N ILE A 64 -1.49 -7.45 20.79
CA ILE A 64 -2.31 -6.25 20.71
C ILE A 64 -1.87 -5.43 19.49
N PRO A 65 -2.79 -5.06 18.57
CA PRO A 65 -2.45 -4.19 17.45
C PRO A 65 -1.90 -2.88 17.99
N THR A 66 -0.62 -2.63 17.74
CA THR A 66 0.06 -1.45 18.29
C THR A 66 0.21 -0.43 17.18
N THR A 67 -0.17 0.82 17.45
CA THR A 67 0.09 2.00 16.60
C THR A 67 1.52 2.51 16.74
N ALA A 68 2.44 1.64 17.16
CA ALA A 68 3.82 2.00 17.44
C ALA A 68 4.60 2.26 16.15
N PRO A 69 5.59 3.17 16.22
CA PRO A 69 6.47 3.40 15.10
C PRO A 69 7.36 2.19 14.82
N CYS A 70 7.65 1.95 13.56
CA CYS A 70 8.60 0.93 13.12
C CYS A 70 9.61 1.52 12.13
N VAL A 71 10.76 0.86 11.96
CA VAL A 71 11.74 1.20 10.92
C VAL A 71 11.38 0.46 9.64
N LEU A 72 11.28 1.17 8.51
CA LEU A 72 11.10 0.55 7.21
C LEU A 72 12.42 -0.06 6.72
N MET A 73 12.42 -1.35 6.44
CA MET A 73 13.61 -2.09 6.01
C MET A 73 13.49 -2.49 4.53
N PRO A 74 14.61 -2.74 3.82
CA PRO A 74 14.57 -3.28 2.45
C PRO A 74 13.82 -4.61 2.34
N SER A 75 13.76 -5.40 3.41
CA SER A 75 13.02 -6.66 3.48
C SER A 75 11.51 -6.47 3.72
N THR A 76 11.06 -5.26 4.06
CA THR A 76 9.66 -5.00 4.41
C THR A 76 8.75 -5.19 3.19
N ARG A 77 7.68 -5.97 3.34
CA ARG A 77 6.69 -6.19 2.29
C ARG A 77 5.65 -5.08 2.27
N ALA A 78 5.48 -4.42 1.14
CA ALA A 78 4.46 -3.39 0.98
C ALA A 78 3.19 -3.95 0.31
N THR A 79 2.05 -3.82 0.99
CA THR A 79 0.72 -4.12 0.45
C THR A 79 -0.01 -2.82 0.14
N PHE A 80 -0.46 -2.66 -1.10
CA PHE A 80 -1.15 -1.45 -1.55
C PHE A 80 -2.66 -1.68 -1.60
N LEU A 81 -3.40 -0.90 -0.82
CA LEU A 81 -4.85 -0.95 -0.70
C LEU A 81 -5.47 0.16 -1.54
N ALA A 82 -6.49 -0.18 -2.32
CA ALA A 82 -7.31 0.81 -3.02
C ALA A 82 -8.58 1.09 -2.20
N ARG A 83 -9.01 2.35 -2.13
CA ARG A 83 -10.31 2.72 -1.54
C ARG A 83 -11.49 2.16 -2.33
N ARG A 84 -11.31 2.03 -3.66
CA ARG A 84 -12.26 1.41 -4.57
C ARG A 84 -11.54 0.53 -5.59
N TYR A 85 -12.02 -0.70 -5.74
CA TYR A 85 -11.60 -1.57 -6.84
C TYR A 85 -12.45 -1.28 -8.07
N ARG A 86 -11.78 -0.93 -9.18
CA ARG A 86 -12.43 -0.75 -10.49
C ARG A 86 -11.87 -1.80 -11.44
N PHE A 87 -12.74 -2.67 -11.93
CA PHE A 87 -12.41 -3.60 -13.01
C PHE A 87 -12.70 -2.90 -14.34
N ILE A 88 -11.73 -2.95 -15.27
CA ILE A 88 -11.94 -2.58 -16.66
C ILE A 88 -11.83 -3.87 -17.43
N ILE A 89 -12.90 -4.24 -18.12
CA ILE A 89 -12.96 -5.42 -18.96
C ILE A 89 -13.10 -4.91 -20.39
N GLU A 90 -12.13 -5.21 -21.22
CA GLU A 90 -12.19 -4.95 -22.65
C GLU A 90 -12.48 -6.29 -23.34
N LEU A 91 -13.62 -6.36 -24.01
CA LEU A 91 -13.99 -7.50 -24.84
C LEU A 91 -13.73 -7.10 -26.30
N ASP A 92 -12.61 -7.59 -26.84
CA ASP A 92 -12.33 -7.46 -28.26
C ASP A 92 -13.22 -8.45 -29.05
N LEU A 93 -14.11 -7.90 -29.87
CA LEU A 93 -14.96 -8.65 -30.79
C LEU A 93 -14.46 -8.56 -32.24
N SER A 94 -13.24 -8.05 -32.44
CA SER A 94 -12.64 -8.02 -33.77
C SER A 94 -12.55 -9.44 -34.34
N PRO A 95 -12.77 -9.63 -35.66
CA PRO A 95 -12.66 -10.94 -36.27
C PRO A 95 -11.26 -11.49 -36.02
N SER A 96 -11.16 -12.66 -35.40
CA SER A 96 -9.88 -13.36 -35.35
C SER A 96 -9.41 -13.57 -36.79
N THR A 97 -8.17 -13.21 -37.11
CA THR A 97 -7.50 -13.56 -38.35
C THR A 97 -7.31 -15.09 -38.40
N GLY A 98 -8.41 -15.78 -38.67
CA GLY A 98 -8.55 -17.23 -38.63
C GLY A 98 -9.71 -17.64 -39.51
N ILE A 99 -9.73 -17.13 -40.75
CA ILE A 99 -10.39 -17.81 -41.85
C ILE A 99 -9.30 -18.69 -42.48
N VAL A 100 -9.32 -19.97 -42.15
CA VAL A 100 -8.65 -21.03 -42.91
C VAL A 100 -9.71 -22.09 -43.22
#